data_AF-A0AAE1R134-F1
#
_entry.id   AF-A0AAE1R134-F1
#
_cell.length_a   1.000
_cell.length_b   1.000
_cell.length_c   1.000
_cell.angle_alpha   90.00
_cell.angle_beta   90.00
_cell.angle_gamma   90.00
#
_symmetry.space_group_name_H-M   'P 1'
#
loop_
_entity.id
_entity.type
_entity.pdbx_description
1 polymer ?
#
loop_
_entity_poly.entity_id
_entity_poly.type
_entity_poly.pdbx_seq_one_letter_code
_entity_poly.pdbx_strand_id
1 'polypeptide(L)'
;MQVISKWRLFNFHLFSVVPQFTKLPQIPISQYPNPKKTHLYINASASRTFKSSSEASILAKKVLFIPPGVEPEDITEDMILPGSNIVVGPYAGDAKIKEVDFVKSSNKPKDCPKDELPEFAMLGRSNVGKSSLINSLVKKKEVALTSKKPGKTQLINHFLVNKSWYIVDLPGYGFANASEAARMDWSSFTKGYFLNRDTLVSVLLLIDASVPPQKIDLDCANWLGRNKIPITFVFTKCDKMKGGKAKRPDQNIRDFHELIRENYKHQPPWIMTSSVSGLGRDELLLHMSQLRNYWNNE
;
A
#
# COMPACT_ATOMS: atom_id res chain seq x y z
N MET A 1 19.04 5.39 -22.43
CA MET A 1 17.68 5.92 -22.24
C MET A 1 16.77 4.71 -22.03
N GLN A 2 16.49 4.31 -20.78
CA GLN A 2 15.73 3.09 -20.50
C GLN A 2 14.28 3.29 -20.93
N VAL A 3 13.77 2.41 -21.79
CA VAL A 3 12.35 2.32 -22.13
C VAL A 3 11.60 1.99 -20.83
N ILE A 4 10.86 2.95 -20.29
CA ILE A 4 10.00 2.71 -19.12
C ILE A 4 8.72 2.05 -19.65
N SER A 5 8.37 0.86 -19.14
CA SER A 5 7.14 0.17 -19.53
C SER A 5 5.90 1.04 -19.28
N LYS A 6 4.83 0.84 -20.07
CA LYS A 6 3.55 1.54 -19.89
C LYS A 6 3.02 1.37 -18.46
N TRP A 7 3.32 0.25 -17.82
CA TRP A 7 2.98 -0.11 -16.45
C TRP A 7 3.66 0.82 -15.46
N ARG A 8 4.96 1.03 -15.63
CA ARG A 8 5.72 1.97 -14.80
C ARG A 8 5.30 3.42 -15.08
N LEU A 9 4.90 3.76 -16.30
CA LEU A 9 4.36 5.08 -16.63
C LEU A 9 2.99 5.36 -15.99
N PHE A 10 2.08 4.39 -16.01
CA PHE A 10 0.78 4.49 -15.34
C PHE A 10 0.96 4.78 -13.84
N ASN A 11 1.83 4.02 -13.18
CA ASN A 11 2.12 4.21 -11.76
C ASN A 11 2.93 5.50 -11.47
N PHE A 12 3.71 5.99 -12.44
CA PHE A 12 4.56 7.17 -12.28
C PHE A 12 3.76 8.47 -12.06
N HIS A 13 2.54 8.58 -12.61
CA HIS A 13 1.75 9.81 -12.54
C HIS A 13 1.29 10.18 -11.11
N LEU A 14 1.45 9.28 -10.14
CA LEU A 14 1.01 9.48 -8.77
C LEU A 14 1.93 10.39 -7.93
N PHE A 15 3.23 10.49 -8.27
CA PHE A 15 4.22 11.21 -7.45
C PHE A 15 4.62 12.57 -8.02
N SER A 16 4.75 13.58 -7.17
CA SER A 16 5.23 14.92 -7.53
C SER A 16 6.76 14.94 -7.48
N VAL A 17 7.45 15.20 -8.60
CA VAL A 17 8.87 15.53 -8.55
C VAL A 17 9.00 16.97 -8.06
N VAL A 18 9.12 17.17 -6.75
CA VAL A 18 9.58 18.47 -6.23
C VAL A 18 11.10 18.50 -6.39
N PRO A 19 11.70 19.51 -7.06
CA PRO A 19 13.14 19.66 -7.11
C PRO A 19 13.69 19.79 -5.69
N GLN A 20 14.82 19.12 -5.43
CA GLN A 20 15.47 19.07 -4.12
C GLN A 20 15.56 20.46 -3.47
N PHE A 21 14.98 20.62 -2.29
CA PHE A 21 15.48 21.56 -1.30
C PHE A 21 16.04 20.78 -0.11
N THR A 22 17.33 20.99 0.10
CA THR A 22 18.13 20.54 1.22
C THR A 22 17.53 20.92 2.57
N LYS A 23 17.57 19.98 3.52
CA LYS A 23 17.27 20.10 4.95
C LYS A 23 15.82 20.48 5.31
N LEU A 24 15.02 19.47 5.68
CA LEU A 24 13.83 19.69 6.52
C LEU A 24 14.29 20.29 7.87
N PRO A 25 13.73 21.41 8.34
CA PRO A 25 13.95 21.86 9.71
C PRO A 25 13.28 20.86 10.67
N GLN A 26 13.99 20.47 11.74
CA GLN A 26 13.39 19.74 12.85
C GLN A 26 12.44 20.67 13.60
N ILE A 27 11.14 20.58 13.34
CA ILE A 27 10.13 21.29 14.12
C ILE A 27 9.59 20.34 15.20
N PRO A 28 9.57 20.76 16.49
CA PRO A 28 8.99 19.97 17.57
C PRO A 28 7.50 19.69 17.34
N ILE A 29 7.06 18.48 17.68
CA ILE A 29 5.69 17.95 17.51
C ILE A 29 4.62 18.80 18.23
N SER A 30 5.00 19.73 19.10
CA SER A 30 4.09 20.56 19.90
C SER A 30 3.47 21.77 19.20
N GLN A 31 3.76 22.01 17.91
CA GLN A 31 3.31 23.23 17.20
C GLN A 31 2.27 23.02 16.09
N TYR A 32 1.76 21.81 15.87
CA TYR A 32 0.67 21.64 14.91
C TYR A 32 -0.61 22.32 15.43
N PRO A 33 -1.20 23.29 14.69
CA PRO A 33 -2.46 23.88 15.07
C PRO A 33 -3.57 22.82 15.01
N ASN A 34 -4.35 22.74 16.08
CA ASN A 34 -5.48 21.83 16.23
C ASN A 34 -6.47 22.06 15.06
N PRO A 35 -6.64 21.11 14.12
CA PRO A 35 -7.52 21.32 12.98
C PRO A 35 -8.96 21.32 13.47
N LYS A 36 -9.58 22.50 13.45
CA LYS A 36 -11.01 22.69 13.67
C LYS A 36 -11.78 21.79 12.71
N LYS A 37 -12.76 21.08 13.28
CA LYS A 37 -13.70 20.15 12.62
C LYS A 37 -14.10 20.61 11.21
N THR A 38 -13.58 19.94 10.19
CA THR A 38 -14.24 19.82 8.88
C THR A 38 -14.75 18.39 8.76
N HIS A 39 -16.03 18.22 9.08
CA HIS A 39 -16.79 17.02 8.80
C HIS A 39 -16.99 16.89 7.29
N LEU A 40 -16.41 15.86 6.67
CA LEU A 40 -16.86 15.34 5.38
C LEU A 40 -16.93 13.81 5.50
N TYR A 41 -17.97 13.37 6.20
CA TYR A 41 -18.65 12.12 5.85
C TYR A 41 -19.93 12.56 5.13
N ILE A 42 -20.18 11.99 3.94
CA ILE A 42 -21.43 12.15 3.22
C ILE A 42 -22.51 11.45 4.06
N ASN A 43 -23.10 12.20 5.00
CA ASN A 43 -24.42 11.89 5.53
C ASN A 43 -25.41 12.62 4.64
N ALA A 44 -26.18 11.85 3.87
CA ALA A 44 -27.37 12.32 3.18
C ALA A 44 -28.39 12.80 4.20
N SER A 45 -28.36 14.08 4.55
CA SER A 45 -29.48 14.88 5.09
C SER A 45 -28.99 16.26 5.49
N ALA A 46 -29.07 17.21 4.56
CA ALA A 46 -29.48 18.60 4.80
C ALA A 46 -29.11 19.44 3.57
N SER A 47 -30.12 20.11 3.02
CA SER A 47 -30.06 21.10 1.95
C SER A 47 -29.01 22.18 2.21
N ARG A 48 -28.01 22.29 1.33
CA ARG A 48 -27.22 23.51 1.06
C ARG A 48 -26.53 23.42 -0.30
N THR A 49 -27.11 24.14 -1.25
CA THR A 49 -26.53 24.74 -2.48
C THR A 49 -25.32 24.02 -3.11
N PHE A 50 -25.62 23.30 -4.19
CA PHE A 50 -24.66 22.67 -5.12
C PHE A 50 -23.55 23.65 -5.53
N LYS A 51 -22.29 23.29 -5.24
CA LYS A 51 -21.15 23.71 -6.06
C LYS A 51 -21.12 22.85 -7.33
N SER A 52 -20.76 23.44 -8.46
CA SER A 52 -20.90 22.87 -9.80
C SER A 52 -20.31 21.45 -9.92
N SER A 53 -20.97 20.59 -10.70
CA SER A 53 -20.60 19.21 -11.01
C SER A 53 -19.14 19.03 -11.47
N SER A 54 -18.52 20.08 -12.00
CA SER A 54 -17.12 20.12 -12.43
C SER A 54 -16.09 20.11 -11.30
N GLU A 55 -16.34 20.77 -10.16
CA GLU A 55 -15.37 20.79 -9.04
C GLU A 55 -15.38 19.46 -8.28
N ALA A 56 -16.58 18.86 -8.12
CA ALA A 56 -16.74 17.54 -7.51
C ALA A 56 -16.08 16.44 -8.34
N SER A 57 -16.19 16.48 -9.67
CA SER A 57 -15.50 15.52 -10.56
C SER A 57 -13.99 15.70 -10.55
N ILE A 58 -13.47 16.92 -10.45
CA ILE A 58 -12.03 17.21 -10.30
C ILE A 58 -11.49 16.71 -8.95
N LEU A 59 -12.26 16.85 -7.87
CA LEU A 59 -11.87 16.38 -6.54
C LEU A 59 -11.89 14.85 -6.46
N ALA A 60 -12.92 14.20 -7.03
CA ALA A 60 -13.01 12.74 -7.14
C ALA A 60 -11.80 12.16 -7.90
N LYS A 61 -11.37 12.81 -8.99
CA LYS A 61 -10.17 12.44 -9.78
C LYS A 61 -8.83 12.51 -9.02
N LYS A 62 -8.76 13.28 -7.92
CA LYS A 62 -7.53 13.41 -7.11
C LYS A 62 -7.45 12.42 -5.95
N VAL A 63 -8.61 11.90 -5.54
CA VAL A 63 -8.75 11.04 -4.35
C VAL A 63 -8.92 9.58 -4.74
N LEU A 64 -9.62 9.29 -5.84
CA LEU A 64 -9.81 7.93 -6.34
C LEU A 64 -8.59 7.45 -7.12
N PHE A 65 -8.23 6.18 -6.91
CA PHE A 65 -7.39 5.43 -7.81
C PHE A 65 -8.26 4.86 -8.93
N ILE A 66 -8.07 5.40 -10.14
CA ILE A 66 -8.78 4.99 -11.34
C ILE A 66 -7.84 4.08 -12.14
N PRO A 67 -8.16 2.79 -12.34
CA PRO A 67 -7.32 1.89 -13.12
C PRO A 67 -7.40 2.23 -14.62
N PRO A 68 -6.46 1.72 -15.43
CA PRO A 68 -6.50 1.88 -16.87
C PRO A 68 -7.79 1.29 -17.47
N GLY A 69 -8.31 1.95 -18.50
CA GLY A 69 -9.53 1.52 -19.19
C GLY A 69 -10.83 1.90 -18.47
N VAL A 70 -10.78 2.77 -17.46
CA VAL A 70 -11.96 3.38 -16.83
C VAL A 70 -11.91 4.88 -17.08
N GLU A 71 -12.94 5.41 -17.74
CA GLU A 71 -13.10 6.85 -17.90
C GLU A 71 -13.71 7.45 -16.63
N PRO A 72 -13.20 8.60 -16.14
CA PRO A 72 -13.70 9.18 -14.89
C PRO A 72 -15.18 9.54 -14.87
N GLU A 73 -15.78 9.70 -16.05
CA GLU A 73 -17.18 10.06 -16.27
C GLU A 73 -18.11 8.87 -16.05
N ASP A 74 -17.59 7.65 -16.22
CA ASP A 74 -18.32 6.40 -16.10
C ASP A 74 -18.29 5.83 -14.66
N ILE A 75 -17.57 6.48 -13.75
CA ILE A 75 -17.39 5.98 -12.37
C ILE A 75 -18.68 6.17 -11.57
N THR A 76 -19.23 5.05 -11.10
CA THR A 76 -20.34 5.00 -10.13
C THR A 76 -19.85 4.56 -8.75
N GLU A 77 -20.67 4.77 -7.71
CA GLU A 77 -20.30 4.43 -6.33
C GLU A 77 -20.08 2.93 -6.11
N ASP A 78 -20.84 2.08 -6.81
CA ASP A 78 -20.74 0.62 -6.75
C ASP A 78 -19.46 0.06 -7.41
N MET A 79 -18.79 0.86 -8.24
CA MET A 79 -17.49 0.52 -8.78
C MET A 79 -16.35 0.73 -7.77
N ILE A 80 -16.59 1.38 -6.63
CA ILE A 80 -15.56 1.66 -5.63
C ILE A 80 -15.49 0.50 -4.63
N LEU A 81 -14.32 -0.12 -4.49
CA LEU A 81 -14.12 -1.18 -3.51
C LEU A 81 -14.39 -0.66 -2.09
N PRO A 82 -15.26 -1.33 -1.30
CA PRO A 82 -15.58 -0.90 0.06
C PRO A 82 -14.34 -0.71 0.94
N GLY A 83 -14.30 0.39 1.70
CA GLY A 83 -13.19 0.69 2.61
C GLY A 83 -11.87 1.04 1.89
N SER A 84 -11.95 1.60 0.68
CA SER A 84 -10.81 1.94 -0.15
C SER A 84 -11.06 3.23 -0.96
N ASN A 85 -10.08 3.66 -1.76
CA ASN A 85 -10.28 4.63 -2.85
C ASN A 85 -10.16 3.99 -4.25
N ILE A 86 -10.27 2.67 -4.36
CA ILE A 86 -9.92 1.92 -5.56
C ILE A 86 -11.17 1.68 -6.39
N VAL A 87 -11.13 2.10 -7.65
CA VAL A 87 -12.17 1.80 -8.64
C VAL A 87 -11.90 0.44 -9.28
N VAL A 88 -12.96 -0.36 -9.42
CA VAL A 88 -12.98 -1.61 -10.17
C VAL A 88 -13.15 -1.28 -11.65
N GLY A 89 -12.19 -1.72 -12.45
CA GLY A 89 -12.12 -1.53 -13.88
C GLY A 89 -12.13 -2.85 -14.66
N PRO A 90 -11.92 -2.79 -15.98
CA PRO A 90 -12.15 -3.92 -16.88
C PRO A 90 -11.18 -5.10 -16.67
N TYR A 91 -10.05 -4.86 -16.02
CA TYR A 91 -9.04 -5.89 -15.75
C TYR A 91 -9.30 -6.68 -14.45
N ALA A 92 -10.30 -6.29 -13.66
CA ALA A 92 -10.62 -6.99 -12.41
C ALA A 92 -11.22 -8.39 -12.69
N GLY A 93 -10.56 -9.45 -12.20
CA GLY A 93 -10.97 -10.82 -12.48
C GLY A 93 -9.91 -11.84 -12.06
N ASP A 94 -10.28 -13.11 -11.88
CA ASP A 94 -9.34 -14.17 -11.45
C ASP A 94 -8.63 -13.88 -10.11
N ALA A 95 -9.39 -13.34 -9.15
CA ALA A 95 -8.91 -12.97 -7.81
C ALA A 95 -8.79 -14.16 -6.85
N LYS A 96 -9.38 -15.32 -7.18
CA LYS A 96 -9.43 -16.48 -6.27
C LYS A 96 -8.07 -17.16 -6.15
N ILE A 97 -7.57 -17.30 -4.92
CA ILE A 97 -6.42 -18.15 -4.60
C ILE A 97 -6.90 -19.59 -4.38
N LYS A 98 -6.44 -20.50 -5.24
CA LYS A 98 -6.75 -21.94 -5.20
C LYS A 98 -5.61 -22.73 -4.56
N GLU A 99 -4.38 -22.39 -4.90
CA GLU A 99 -3.17 -23.03 -4.38
C GLU A 99 -2.09 -22.00 -4.06
N VAL A 100 -1.24 -22.36 -3.10
CA VAL A 100 -0.06 -21.58 -2.73
C VAL A 100 1.04 -22.52 -2.27
N ASP A 101 2.24 -22.31 -2.80
CA ASP A 101 3.44 -23.08 -2.52
C ASP A 101 4.56 -22.16 -2.05
N PHE A 102 5.24 -22.52 -0.97
CA PHE A 102 6.48 -21.84 -0.58
C PHE A 102 7.61 -22.32 -1.48
N VAL A 103 8.20 -21.40 -2.25
CA VAL A 103 9.24 -21.74 -3.23
C VAL A 103 10.63 -21.66 -2.60
N LYS A 104 10.98 -20.49 -2.04
CA LYS A 104 12.30 -20.29 -1.43
C LYS A 104 12.37 -19.04 -0.56
N SER A 105 13.38 -19.03 0.32
CA SER A 105 13.88 -17.85 1.00
C SER A 105 15.22 -17.41 0.38
N SER A 106 15.37 -16.13 0.08
CA SER A 106 16.56 -15.57 -0.58
C SER A 106 17.25 -14.53 0.28
N ASN A 107 18.58 -14.60 0.36
CA ASN A 107 19.42 -13.62 1.06
C ASN A 107 19.77 -12.41 0.18
N LYS A 108 19.83 -12.59 -1.14
CA LYS A 108 20.20 -11.55 -2.12
C LYS A 108 19.22 -11.55 -3.30
N PRO A 109 19.00 -10.42 -4.01
CA PRO A 109 17.94 -10.32 -5.02
C PRO A 109 18.26 -11.18 -6.23
N LYS A 110 19.56 -11.35 -6.52
CA LYS A 110 20.09 -12.27 -7.53
C LYS A 110 19.73 -13.73 -7.29
N ASP A 111 19.41 -14.10 -6.05
CA ASP A 111 19.03 -15.47 -5.67
C ASP A 111 17.52 -15.67 -5.77
N CYS A 112 16.71 -14.63 -6.00
CA CYS A 112 15.26 -14.75 -6.16
C CYS A 112 14.92 -15.57 -7.43
N PRO A 113 13.71 -16.16 -7.52
CA PRO A 113 13.22 -16.81 -8.74
C PRO A 113 13.37 -15.92 -9.98
N LYS A 114 13.56 -16.52 -11.15
CA LYS A 114 13.79 -15.81 -12.42
C LYS A 114 12.86 -16.30 -13.54
N ASP A 115 11.71 -16.85 -13.15
CA ASP A 115 10.68 -17.39 -14.03
C ASP A 115 9.71 -16.33 -14.56
N GLU A 116 10.07 -15.05 -14.45
CA GLU A 116 9.38 -13.89 -15.05
C GLU A 116 7.90 -13.70 -14.64
N LEU A 117 7.45 -14.41 -13.60
CA LEU A 117 6.07 -14.32 -13.11
C LEU A 117 5.84 -13.00 -12.34
N PRO A 118 4.65 -12.39 -12.45
CA PRO A 118 4.33 -11.14 -11.76
C PRO A 118 4.38 -11.27 -10.23
N GLU A 119 4.84 -10.21 -9.55
CA GLU A 119 5.11 -10.22 -8.12
C GLU A 119 4.42 -9.08 -7.37
N PHE A 120 3.82 -9.41 -6.23
CA PHE A 120 3.35 -8.44 -5.24
C PHE A 120 4.21 -8.52 -3.99
N ALA A 121 4.98 -7.46 -3.74
CA ALA A 121 5.87 -7.40 -2.59
C ALA A 121 5.15 -6.85 -1.36
N MET A 122 5.13 -7.61 -0.28
CA MET A 122 4.61 -7.21 1.02
C MET A 122 5.72 -6.53 1.83
N LEU A 123 5.54 -5.25 2.14
CA LEU A 123 6.48 -4.46 2.94
C LEU A 123 5.75 -3.77 4.09
N GLY A 124 6.41 -3.60 5.22
CA GLY A 124 5.87 -2.79 6.32
C GLY A 124 6.72 -2.90 7.57
N ARG A 125 6.40 -2.09 8.58
CA ARG A 125 7.10 -2.12 9.87
C ARG A 125 7.00 -3.51 10.53
N SER A 126 7.99 -3.89 11.32
CA SER A 126 7.87 -5.08 12.18
C SER A 126 6.56 -5.06 12.98
N ASN A 127 5.89 -6.20 13.08
CA ASN A 127 4.60 -6.38 13.77
C ASN A 127 3.42 -5.57 13.19
N VAL A 128 3.53 -5.00 11.99
CA VAL A 128 2.39 -4.33 11.30
C VAL A 128 1.25 -5.30 10.95
N GLY A 129 1.54 -6.60 10.84
CA GLY A 129 0.56 -7.63 10.47
C GLY A 129 0.82 -8.31 9.13
N LYS A 130 2.01 -8.13 8.53
CA LYS A 130 2.41 -8.71 7.24
C LYS A 130 2.15 -10.22 7.11
N SER A 131 2.73 -11.05 7.98
CA SER A 131 2.51 -12.50 7.93
C SER A 131 1.04 -12.89 8.17
N SER A 132 0.33 -12.13 9.04
CA SER A 132 -1.10 -12.35 9.29
C SER A 132 -1.95 -12.04 8.07
N LEU A 133 -1.62 -10.99 7.33
CA LEU A 133 -2.29 -10.64 6.08
C LEU A 133 -2.01 -11.70 5.01
N ILE A 134 -0.77 -12.16 4.85
CA ILE A 134 -0.44 -13.25 3.91
C ILE A 134 -1.29 -14.48 4.20
N ASN A 135 -1.31 -14.95 5.45
CA ASN A 135 -2.11 -16.11 5.86
C ASN A 135 -3.62 -15.88 5.63
N SER A 136 -4.11 -14.66 5.86
CA SER A 136 -5.49 -14.29 5.60
C SER A 136 -5.83 -14.37 4.10
N LEU A 137 -5.00 -13.80 3.23
CA LEU A 137 -5.18 -13.82 1.78
C LEU A 137 -5.27 -15.25 1.26
N VAL A 138 -4.30 -16.09 1.63
CA VAL A 138 -4.21 -17.47 1.13
C VAL A 138 -5.13 -18.47 1.83
N LYS A 139 -5.86 -18.05 2.87
CA LYS A 139 -6.76 -18.92 3.68
C LYS A 139 -6.09 -20.19 4.22
N LYS A 140 -4.77 -20.18 4.39
CA LYS A 140 -3.99 -21.26 5.00
C LYS A 140 -3.32 -20.74 6.27
N LYS A 141 -3.38 -21.52 7.34
CA LYS A 141 -2.65 -21.21 8.57
C LYS A 141 -1.16 -21.44 8.33
N GLU A 142 -0.33 -20.52 8.84
CA GLU A 142 1.12 -20.69 9.00
C GLU A 142 1.95 -20.86 7.70
N VAL A 143 1.42 -20.49 6.54
CA VAL A 143 2.24 -20.38 5.31
C VAL A 143 3.34 -19.33 5.49
N ALA A 144 2.97 -18.18 6.05
CA ALA A 144 3.93 -17.19 6.55
C ALA A 144 4.01 -17.29 8.08
N LEU A 145 5.22 -17.49 8.61
CA LEU A 145 5.44 -17.57 10.05
C LEU A 145 5.05 -16.25 10.74
N THR A 146 4.07 -16.31 11.63
CA THR A 146 3.63 -15.18 12.47
C THR A 146 4.36 -15.23 13.81
N SER A 147 5.25 -14.27 14.09
CA SER A 147 5.88 -14.12 15.42
C SER A 147 5.58 -12.76 16.01
N LYS A 148 5.39 -12.71 17.34
CA LYS A 148 5.32 -11.44 18.10
C LYS A 148 6.70 -10.80 18.29
N LYS A 149 7.79 -11.58 18.18
CA LYS A 149 9.17 -11.10 18.35
C LYS A 149 9.65 -10.44 17.05
N PRO A 150 10.01 -9.15 17.06
CA PRO A 150 10.64 -8.48 15.92
C PRO A 150 11.95 -9.20 15.53
N GLY A 151 12.18 -9.45 14.24
CA GLY A 151 13.53 -9.68 13.70
C GLY A 151 13.70 -10.95 12.88
N LYS A 152 12.65 -11.79 12.77
CA LYS A 152 12.78 -13.12 12.17
C LYS A 152 12.84 -13.15 10.64
N THR A 153 12.09 -12.30 9.93
CA THR A 153 12.14 -12.26 8.46
C THR A 153 13.35 -11.42 8.03
N GLN A 154 14.51 -12.06 7.89
CA GLN A 154 15.72 -11.46 7.32
C GLN A 154 15.90 -11.81 5.83
N LEU A 155 15.10 -12.75 5.34
CA LEU A 155 15.12 -13.28 3.98
C LEU A 155 13.91 -12.77 3.20
N ILE A 156 14.04 -12.75 1.88
CA ILE A 156 12.91 -12.57 0.98
C ILE A 156 12.25 -13.93 0.73
N ASN A 157 10.99 -14.10 1.15
CA ASN A 157 10.27 -15.35 0.94
C ASN A 157 9.33 -15.23 -0.27
N HIS A 158 9.39 -16.20 -1.18
CA HIS A 158 8.50 -16.26 -2.34
C HIS A 158 7.46 -17.34 -2.15
N PHE A 159 6.18 -16.95 -2.26
CA PHE A 159 5.03 -17.83 -2.26
C PHE A 159 4.40 -17.82 -3.63
N LEU A 160 4.52 -18.93 -4.38
CA LEU A 160 3.92 -19.07 -5.70
C LEU A 160 2.42 -19.33 -5.53
N VAL A 161 1.61 -18.48 -6.13
CA VAL A 161 0.15 -18.53 -6.04
C VAL A 161 -0.42 -18.98 -7.38
N ASN A 162 -1.29 -19.98 -7.37
CA ASN A 162 -1.95 -20.52 -8.56
C ASN A 162 -0.97 -20.78 -9.73
N LYS A 163 0.28 -21.16 -9.44
CA LYS A 163 1.36 -21.37 -10.41
C LYS A 163 1.58 -20.23 -11.43
N SER A 164 1.18 -19.00 -11.09
CA SER A 164 1.12 -17.91 -12.08
C SER A 164 1.63 -16.55 -11.57
N TRP A 165 1.77 -16.36 -10.26
CA TRP A 165 2.27 -15.10 -9.70
C TRP A 165 2.78 -15.30 -8.28
N TYR A 166 3.54 -14.34 -7.76
CA TYR A 166 4.13 -14.42 -6.43
C TYR A 166 3.55 -13.42 -5.44
N ILE A 167 3.32 -13.90 -4.22
CA ILE A 167 3.38 -13.04 -3.02
C ILE A 167 4.81 -13.09 -2.50
N VAL A 168 5.45 -11.92 -2.40
CA VAL A 168 6.83 -11.81 -1.94
C VAL A 168 6.87 -11.15 -0.57
N ASP A 169 7.24 -11.92 0.45
CA ASP A 169 7.37 -11.42 1.82
C ASP A 169 8.76 -10.82 2.05
N LEU A 170 8.83 -9.50 2.12
CA LEU A 170 10.08 -8.79 2.37
C LEU A 170 10.35 -8.64 3.87
N PRO A 171 11.63 -8.54 4.28
CA PRO A 171 12.01 -8.12 5.62
C PRO A 171 11.34 -6.80 6.01
N GLY A 172 10.71 -6.77 7.17
CA GLY A 172 10.09 -5.55 7.69
C GLY A 172 11.12 -4.53 8.17
N TYR A 173 10.76 -3.24 8.17
CA TYR A 173 11.63 -2.17 8.67
C TYR A 173 11.34 -1.81 10.15
N GLY A 174 12.20 -1.00 10.76
CA GLY A 174 11.99 -0.45 12.10
C GLY A 174 12.28 -1.42 13.26
N PHE A 175 13.26 -2.31 13.11
CA PHE A 175 13.65 -3.25 14.16
C PHE A 175 14.24 -2.54 15.39
N ALA A 176 13.61 -2.76 16.55
CA ALA A 176 13.99 -2.16 17.83
C ALA A 176 15.40 -2.54 18.31
N ASN A 177 16.00 -3.63 17.83
CA ASN A 177 17.35 -4.07 18.21
C ASN A 177 18.39 -3.96 17.07
N ALA A 178 18.03 -3.32 15.94
CA ALA A 178 18.98 -3.04 14.88
C ALA A 178 19.88 -1.85 15.27
N SER A 179 21.14 -1.86 14.85
CA SER A 179 22.06 -0.72 15.02
C SER A 179 21.49 0.53 14.33
N GLU A 180 21.93 1.72 14.73
CA GLU A 180 21.45 2.99 14.15
C GLU A 180 21.63 3.05 12.62
N ALA A 181 22.74 2.49 12.11
CA ALA A 181 22.97 2.28 10.68
C ALA A 181 21.92 1.35 10.02
N ALA A 182 21.53 0.26 10.70
CA ALA A 182 20.52 -0.68 10.20
C ALA A 182 19.06 -0.21 10.40
N ARG A 183 18.82 0.79 11.27
CA ARG A 183 17.49 1.43 11.45
C ARG A 183 17.20 2.49 10.39
N MET A 184 18.22 3.23 9.95
CA MET A 184 18.11 4.16 8.80
C MET A 184 18.21 3.44 7.45
N ASP A 185 18.83 2.26 7.42
CA ASP A 185 19.02 1.47 6.22
C ASP A 185 18.20 0.16 6.29
N TRP A 186 16.88 0.28 6.06
CA TRP A 186 16.20 -0.75 5.27
C TRP A 186 17.09 -1.05 4.06
N SER A 187 17.69 -2.24 4.12
CA SER A 187 19.02 -2.48 3.58
C SER A 187 19.15 -2.11 2.11
N SER A 188 20.38 -1.75 1.68
CA SER A 188 20.77 -1.71 0.25
C SER A 188 20.21 -2.90 -0.54
N PHE A 189 20.06 -4.06 0.11
CA PHE A 189 19.39 -5.25 -0.39
C PHE A 189 17.91 -5.06 -0.76
N THR A 190 17.06 -4.57 0.14
CA THR A 190 15.63 -4.35 -0.14
C THR A 190 15.45 -3.26 -1.21
N LYS A 191 16.25 -2.20 -1.15
CA LYS A 191 16.27 -1.16 -2.19
C LYS A 191 16.70 -1.72 -3.54
N GLY A 192 17.76 -2.55 -3.54
CA GLY A 192 18.24 -3.24 -4.73
C GLY A 192 17.22 -4.20 -5.32
N TYR A 193 16.39 -4.86 -4.51
CA TYR A 193 15.27 -5.65 -5.02
C TYR A 193 14.29 -4.76 -5.79
N PHE A 194 13.79 -3.66 -5.19
CA PHE A 194 12.82 -2.78 -5.87
C PHE A 194 13.35 -2.12 -7.16
N LEU A 195 14.63 -1.73 -7.17
CA LEU A 195 15.22 -1.05 -8.32
C LEU A 195 15.48 -1.98 -9.51
N ASN A 196 15.64 -3.28 -9.28
CA ASN A 196 16.07 -4.25 -10.29
C ASN A 196 15.06 -5.38 -10.57
N ARG A 197 13.84 -5.33 -9.99
CA ARG A 197 12.82 -6.38 -10.17
C ARG A 197 11.77 -5.92 -11.17
N ASP A 198 11.94 -6.30 -12.43
CA ASP A 198 11.04 -5.90 -13.51
C ASP A 198 9.67 -6.60 -13.44
N THR A 199 9.62 -7.76 -12.81
CA THR A 199 8.38 -8.53 -12.51
C THR A 199 7.54 -7.93 -11.38
N LEU A 200 8.04 -6.89 -10.69
CA LEU A 200 7.32 -6.28 -9.58
C LEU A 200 6.12 -5.48 -10.11
N VAL A 201 4.92 -6.02 -9.86
CA VAL A 201 3.65 -5.37 -10.20
C VAL A 201 3.39 -4.22 -9.20
N SER A 202 3.35 -4.52 -7.91
CA SER A 202 3.11 -3.51 -6.88
C SER A 202 3.69 -3.90 -5.53
N VAL A 203 4.14 -2.89 -4.78
CA VAL A 203 4.45 -3.02 -3.36
C VAL A 203 3.19 -2.75 -2.55
N LEU A 204 2.74 -3.76 -1.83
CA LEU A 204 1.72 -3.63 -0.80
C LEU A 204 2.41 -3.12 0.47
N LEU A 205 2.37 -1.80 0.68
CA LEU A 205 2.95 -1.16 1.86
C LEU A 205 1.94 -1.17 2.99
N LEU A 206 2.17 -2.02 3.99
CA LEU A 206 1.31 -2.19 5.14
C LEU A 206 1.54 -1.10 6.18
N ILE A 207 0.44 -0.53 6.67
CA ILE A 207 0.41 0.54 7.68
C ILE A 207 -0.54 0.12 8.80
N ASP A 208 -0.11 0.17 10.06
CA ASP A 208 -0.95 -0.21 11.21
C ASP A 208 -1.93 0.93 11.53
N ALA A 209 -3.22 0.74 11.22
CA ALA A 209 -4.24 1.78 11.46
C ALA A 209 -4.58 1.96 12.95
N SER A 210 -4.16 1.04 13.83
CA SER A 210 -4.45 1.11 15.27
C SER A 210 -3.48 2.02 16.06
N VAL A 211 -2.58 2.71 15.36
CA VAL A 211 -1.65 3.69 15.92
C VAL A 211 -1.62 4.95 15.06
N PRO A 212 -1.23 6.11 15.63
CA PRO A 212 -0.97 7.30 14.84
C PRO A 212 0.06 7.05 13.73
N PRO A 213 0.02 7.81 12.62
CA PRO A 213 1.01 7.72 11.55
C PRO A 213 2.44 7.75 12.09
N GLN A 214 3.28 6.85 11.61
CA GLN A 214 4.67 6.77 12.06
C GLN A 214 5.57 7.36 10.99
N LYS A 215 6.56 8.16 11.42
CA LYS A 215 7.53 8.78 10.51
C LYS A 215 8.22 7.75 9.59
N ILE A 216 8.58 6.58 10.13
CA ILE A 216 9.24 5.51 9.36
C ILE A 216 8.36 4.95 8.23
N ASP A 217 7.03 4.91 8.43
CA ASP A 217 6.10 4.46 7.40
C ASP A 217 5.98 5.52 6.28
N LEU A 218 5.94 6.80 6.64
CA LEU A 218 5.93 7.93 5.70
C LEU A 218 7.25 8.03 4.91
N ASP A 219 8.39 7.87 5.58
CA ASP A 219 9.72 7.89 4.94
C ASP A 219 9.85 6.75 3.91
N CYS A 220 9.33 5.56 4.25
CA CYS A 220 9.28 4.41 3.35
C CYS A 220 8.38 4.69 2.13
N ALA A 221 7.15 5.14 2.36
CA ALA A 221 6.21 5.52 1.31
C ALA A 221 6.85 6.56 0.37
N ASN A 222 7.40 7.64 0.91
CA ASN A 222 8.03 8.70 0.12
C ASN A 222 9.26 8.24 -0.66
N TRP A 223 10.03 7.27 -0.16
CA TRP A 223 11.12 6.71 -0.94
C TRP A 223 10.63 5.85 -2.09
N LEU A 224 9.60 5.02 -1.89
CA LEU A 224 9.00 4.22 -2.96
C LEU A 224 8.45 5.14 -4.06
N GLY A 225 7.71 6.19 -3.67
CA GLY A 225 7.20 7.20 -4.59
C GLY A 225 8.29 7.93 -5.38
N ARG A 226 9.35 8.41 -4.71
CA ARG A 226 10.50 9.06 -5.37
C ARG A 226 11.22 8.17 -6.38
N ASN A 227 11.29 6.87 -6.10
CA ASN A 227 11.91 5.88 -6.99
C ASN A 227 10.92 5.30 -8.01
N LYS A 228 9.70 5.86 -8.11
CA LYS A 228 8.66 5.46 -9.07
C LYS A 228 8.29 3.98 -8.94
N ILE A 229 8.37 3.44 -7.72
CA ILE A 229 7.98 2.07 -7.44
C ILE A 229 6.46 2.03 -7.26
N PRO A 230 5.72 1.20 -8.01
CA PRO A 230 4.27 1.05 -7.83
C PRO A 230 3.92 0.65 -6.41
N ILE A 231 2.94 1.33 -5.80
CA ILE A 231 2.57 1.12 -4.40
C ILE A 231 1.05 1.06 -4.22
N THR A 232 0.60 0.22 -3.29
CA THR A 232 -0.74 0.25 -2.70
C THR A 232 -0.60 0.29 -1.18
N PHE A 233 -1.23 1.26 -0.52
CA PHE A 233 -1.25 1.32 0.94
C PHE A 233 -2.28 0.34 1.50
N VAL A 234 -1.85 -0.55 2.39
CA VAL A 234 -2.73 -1.54 3.03
C VAL A 234 -2.82 -1.22 4.52
N PHE A 235 -3.92 -0.60 4.93
CA PHE A 235 -4.15 -0.27 6.33
C PHE A 235 -4.60 -1.50 7.09
N THR A 236 -3.75 -2.04 7.95
CA THR A 236 -4.01 -3.27 8.71
C THR A 236 -4.64 -2.96 10.07
N LYS A 237 -5.22 -4.01 10.69
CA LYS A 237 -5.78 -3.97 12.05
C LYS A 237 -6.90 -2.93 12.22
N CYS A 238 -7.68 -2.71 11.17
CA CYS A 238 -8.81 -1.77 11.20
C CYS A 238 -9.92 -2.20 12.18
N ASP A 239 -9.91 -3.46 12.65
CA ASP A 239 -10.77 -3.96 13.72
C ASP A 239 -10.41 -3.42 15.12
N LYS A 240 -9.17 -2.93 15.31
CA LYS A 240 -8.68 -2.59 16.65
C LYS A 240 -9.13 -1.20 17.07
N MET A 241 -10.07 -1.17 18.02
CA MET A 241 -10.33 0.01 18.83
C MET A 241 -9.48 -0.05 20.10
N LYS A 242 -8.57 0.91 20.28
CA LYS A 242 -7.89 1.09 21.57
C LYS A 242 -8.78 1.95 22.47
N GLY A 243 -8.99 1.51 23.71
CA GLY A 243 -9.70 2.31 24.71
C GLY A 243 -8.93 3.59 25.11
N GLY A 244 -9.62 4.54 25.74
CA GLY A 244 -9.04 5.78 26.26
C GLY A 244 -8.93 6.90 25.22
N LYS A 245 -7.85 7.70 25.27
CA LYS A 245 -7.60 8.86 24.39
C LYS A 245 -7.07 8.48 22.99
N ALA A 246 -6.98 7.20 22.66
CA ALA A 246 -6.42 6.77 21.38
C ALA A 246 -7.40 7.06 20.22
N LYS A 247 -6.87 7.59 19.11
CA LYS A 247 -7.64 7.80 17.87
C LYS A 247 -8.11 6.46 17.30
N ARG A 248 -9.33 6.46 16.74
CA ARG A 248 -9.88 5.32 16.00
C ARG A 248 -9.11 5.10 14.68
N PRO A 249 -9.12 3.88 14.12
CA PRO A 249 -8.42 3.59 12.87
C PRO A 249 -8.74 4.53 11.71
N ASP A 250 -10.01 4.90 11.52
CA ASP A 250 -10.44 5.85 10.48
C ASP A 250 -9.81 7.24 10.63
N GLN A 251 -9.55 7.68 11.87
CA GLN A 251 -8.89 8.95 12.11
C GLN A 251 -7.38 8.86 11.84
N ASN A 252 -6.71 7.77 12.24
CA ASN A 252 -5.29 7.59 11.94
C ASN A 252 -5.03 7.47 10.43
N ILE A 253 -5.94 6.84 9.69
CA ILE A 253 -5.89 6.76 8.22
C ILE A 253 -6.00 8.17 7.61
N ARG A 254 -6.95 8.99 8.07
CA ARG A 254 -7.09 10.38 7.64
C ARG A 254 -5.82 11.19 7.92
N ASP A 255 -5.29 11.11 9.14
CA ASP A 255 -4.04 11.77 9.51
C ASP A 255 -2.87 11.31 8.61
N PHE A 256 -2.78 10.02 8.27
CA PHE A 256 -1.75 9.51 7.38
C PHE A 256 -1.88 10.13 5.98
N HIS A 257 -3.09 10.22 5.45
CA HIS A 257 -3.34 10.82 4.14
C HIS A 257 -3.04 12.33 4.11
N GLU A 258 -3.34 13.05 5.20
CA GLU A 258 -2.98 14.47 5.34
C GLU A 258 -1.48 14.71 5.31
N LEU A 259 -0.68 13.78 5.84
CA LEU A 259 0.78 13.87 5.80
C LEU A 259 1.33 13.44 4.43
N ILE A 260 0.76 12.42 3.80
CA ILE A 260 1.31 11.87 2.55
C ILE A 260 1.03 12.78 1.35
N ARG A 261 -0.12 13.49 1.32
CA ARG A 261 -0.51 14.40 0.23
C ARG A 261 0.50 15.53 -0.05
N GLU A 262 1.38 15.84 0.89
CA GLU A 262 2.45 16.83 0.69
C GLU A 262 3.42 16.40 -0.41
N ASN A 263 3.61 15.09 -0.60
CA ASN A 263 4.61 14.53 -1.51
C ASN A 263 3.98 13.86 -2.76
N TYR A 264 2.66 13.68 -2.77
CA TYR A 264 1.95 12.94 -3.82
C TYR A 264 1.00 13.86 -4.59
N LYS A 265 1.07 13.81 -5.91
CA LYS A 265 0.19 14.59 -6.80
C LYS A 265 -1.23 14.04 -6.80
N HIS A 266 -1.31 12.71 -6.79
CA HIS A 266 -2.55 11.94 -6.71
C HIS A 266 -2.43 10.96 -5.56
N GLN A 267 -3.52 10.74 -4.85
CA GLN A 267 -3.53 9.79 -3.74
C GLN A 267 -3.25 8.37 -4.27
N PRO A 268 -2.23 7.67 -3.76
CA PRO A 268 -2.00 6.26 -4.13
C PRO A 268 -3.21 5.39 -3.79
N PRO A 269 -3.38 4.23 -4.46
CA PRO A 269 -4.41 3.28 -4.08
C PRO A 269 -4.22 2.86 -2.62
N TRP A 270 -5.30 2.81 -1.86
CA TRP A 270 -5.28 2.36 -0.48
C TRP A 270 -6.53 1.56 -0.13
N ILE A 271 -6.38 0.65 0.83
CA ILE A 271 -7.47 -0.21 1.29
C ILE A 271 -7.36 -0.55 2.77
N MET A 272 -8.50 -0.58 3.46
CA MET A 272 -8.64 -1.03 4.85
C MET A 272 -8.71 -2.54 4.93
N THR A 273 -7.95 -3.13 5.84
CA THR A 273 -7.90 -4.58 6.05
C THR A 273 -7.89 -4.98 7.52
N SER A 274 -8.39 -6.19 7.79
CA SER A 274 -8.26 -6.85 9.08
C SER A 274 -8.13 -8.36 8.88
N SER A 275 -6.98 -8.92 9.26
CA SER A 275 -6.78 -10.37 9.26
C SER A 275 -7.62 -11.11 10.31
N VAL A 276 -8.24 -10.38 11.25
CA VAL A 276 -9.10 -10.95 12.31
C VAL A 276 -10.54 -11.05 11.84
N SER A 277 -11.10 -9.96 11.30
CA SER A 277 -12.50 -9.93 10.84
C SER A 277 -12.68 -10.37 9.38
N GLY A 278 -11.59 -10.40 8.60
CA GLY A 278 -11.63 -10.65 7.16
C GLY A 278 -11.93 -9.41 6.31
N LEU A 279 -12.12 -8.24 6.92
CA LEU A 279 -12.34 -6.97 6.23
C LEU A 279 -11.29 -6.74 5.14
N GLY A 280 -11.75 -6.34 3.95
CA GLY A 280 -10.90 -5.89 2.82
C GLY A 280 -10.11 -7.00 2.13
N ARG A 281 -10.32 -8.26 2.52
CA ARG A 281 -9.54 -9.39 1.97
C ARG A 281 -9.88 -9.63 0.51
N ASP A 282 -11.16 -9.78 0.18
CA ASP A 282 -11.59 -10.11 -1.17
C ASP A 282 -11.45 -8.90 -2.09
N GLU A 283 -11.67 -7.70 -1.57
CA GLU A 283 -11.42 -6.43 -2.24
C GLU A 283 -9.93 -6.25 -2.58
N LEU A 284 -9.01 -6.55 -1.64
CA LEU A 284 -7.57 -6.50 -1.91
C LEU A 284 -7.17 -7.53 -2.98
N LEU A 285 -7.72 -8.75 -2.93
CA LEU A 285 -7.47 -9.76 -3.97
C LEU A 285 -7.99 -9.30 -5.33
N LEU A 286 -9.15 -8.64 -5.39
CA LEU A 286 -9.71 -8.12 -6.62
C LEU A 286 -8.84 -7.01 -7.21
N HIS A 287 -8.38 -6.07 -6.38
CA HIS A 287 -7.42 -5.03 -6.79
C HIS A 287 -6.09 -5.62 -7.28
N MET A 288 -5.51 -6.57 -6.54
CA MET A 288 -4.29 -7.27 -6.97
C MET A 288 -4.49 -7.96 -8.32
N SER A 289 -5.65 -8.58 -8.53
CA SER A 289 -5.98 -9.23 -9.79
C SER A 289 -6.08 -8.25 -10.96
N GLN A 290 -6.69 -7.09 -10.73
CA GLN A 290 -6.77 -5.99 -11.70
C GLN A 290 -5.39 -5.51 -12.11
N LEU A 291 -4.51 -5.26 -11.13
CA LEU A 291 -3.13 -4.86 -11.37
C LEU A 291 -2.36 -5.93 -12.16
N ARG A 292 -2.44 -7.19 -11.76
CA ARG A 292 -1.77 -8.31 -12.43
C ARG A 292 -2.25 -8.49 -13.87
N ASN A 293 -3.57 -8.44 -14.09
CA ASN A 293 -4.15 -8.66 -15.40
C ASN A 293 -3.80 -7.50 -16.35
N TYR A 294 -3.74 -6.25 -15.87
CA TYR A 294 -3.22 -5.14 -16.68
C TYR A 294 -1.73 -5.32 -16.99
N TRP A 295 -0.91 -5.71 -16.01
CA TRP A 295 0.53 -5.98 -16.21
C TRP A 295 0.79 -7.07 -17.26
N ASN A 296 -0.01 -8.14 -17.28
CA ASN A 296 0.09 -9.23 -18.27
C ASN A 296 -0.32 -8.82 -19.69
N ASN A 297 -1.08 -7.74 -19.85
CA ASN A 297 -1.58 -7.27 -21.14
C ASN A 297 -0.64 -6.26 -21.81
N GLU A 298 0.49 -5.93 -21.18
CA GLU A 298 1.53 -5.05 -21.72
C GLU A 298 2.74 -5.80 -22.28
#